data_AF-A0A7S3ZW92-F1
#
_entry.id   AF-A0A7S3ZW92-F1
#
_cell.length_a   1.000
_cell.length_b   1.000
_cell.length_c   1.000
_cell.angle_alpha   90.00
_cell.angle_beta   90.00
_cell.angle_gamma   90.00
#
_symmetry.space_group_name_H-M   'P 1'
#
loop_
_entity.id
_entity.type
_entity.pdbx_description
1 polymer ?
#
loop_
_entity_poly.entity_id
_entity_poly.type
_entity_poly.pdbx_seq_one_letter_code
_entity_poly.pdbx_strand_id
1 'polypeptide(L)'
;MASHRHPMGAWSPDSKSHVAHMDGDDFYGSEQSHVVPFDIKESSTHKDAGVVRIEFVSEDGSTKILKNKTPLQPGEVIDASKMDVAALRDFYKQEIDDAKDKGVLFSLHLKATMMKVSDPIMFGHCVEVFYRDTFAKHAEFVKEHQVDATKGLGDFYAKLEACGDAQLKEQISNELEECLKNCDHVRPPLAMVDSDRGVTNLHVPSDIIIDASMPAALRESGKMWGPDGELADTKYVIPDRSYATSYKKVVEHCIEHGAFDPSTMGAVSNVGLMAQKAQEYGSHDKTFEAPAQGSIRVVARDTGEVLMEHNVKQGDIWRMCQTKDSPIQDWVRLAVARARATESPAIFWLDATRAHDANLIQKVETYLKDHDTTGLDIRIMAPEHAMEETLMRSRKGLDTVSVTGNVLRDYLTDLFPILELGTSAKMLSIVPLLAGGGLFETGAGGSAPKHVQQLQASNHLRWDSLGEFLALAVSIEDLAEKTSNAKAAVVADALNDGIGKLLAENKSPKRKPGLLDNRGSHFYLALYWADAMANQVKAPELAAKFAPAAALLAANEERILEELAVGSHAPADIGGYYKVDAAKADEVMRPSQTLNAIIDSLRNDSVFIDDADPIARAA
;
A
#
# COMPACT_ATOMS: atom_id res chain seq x y z
N MET A 1 -2.25 3.24 -25.13
CA MET A 1 -1.90 2.08 -24.29
C MET A 1 -2.92 0.91 -24.34
N ALA A 2 -4.03 0.99 -25.08
CA ALA A 2 -5.12 -0.01 -25.06
C ALA A 2 -4.89 -1.35 -25.81
N SER A 3 -3.67 -1.67 -26.25
CA SER A 3 -3.42 -2.83 -27.13
C SER A 3 -3.32 -4.19 -26.41
N HIS A 4 -3.05 -4.20 -25.10
CA HIS A 4 -2.88 -5.43 -24.32
C HIS A 4 -3.71 -5.38 -23.03
N ARG A 5 -4.90 -5.99 -23.06
CA ARG A 5 -5.87 -5.93 -21.95
C ARG A 5 -5.57 -7.03 -20.92
N HIS A 6 -5.59 -6.69 -19.64
CA HIS A 6 -5.63 -7.70 -18.59
C HIS A 6 -7.05 -8.23 -18.40
N PRO A 7 -7.21 -9.47 -17.94
CA PRO A 7 -8.52 -10.01 -17.64
C PRO A 7 -9.12 -9.32 -16.40
N MET A 8 -10.42 -9.05 -16.49
CA MET A 8 -11.30 -8.63 -15.40
C MET A 8 -12.41 -9.68 -15.27
N GLY A 9 -12.60 -10.21 -14.06
CA GLY A 9 -13.64 -11.20 -13.76
C GLY A 9 -15.04 -10.60 -13.89
N ALA A 10 -15.98 -11.36 -14.43
CA ALA A 10 -17.35 -10.90 -14.65
C ALA A 10 -18.12 -10.81 -13.34
N TRP A 11 -18.71 -9.65 -13.05
CA TRP A 11 -19.55 -9.47 -11.88
C TRP A 11 -20.99 -9.89 -12.15
N SER A 12 -21.57 -10.60 -11.18
CA SER A 12 -22.97 -11.02 -11.21
C SER A 12 -23.83 -10.04 -10.40
N PRO A 13 -25.02 -9.64 -10.89
CA PRO A 13 -25.98 -8.88 -10.09
C PRO A 13 -26.51 -9.67 -8.88
N ASP A 14 -26.38 -11.00 -8.92
CA ASP A 14 -26.74 -11.90 -7.81
C ASP A 14 -25.57 -12.19 -6.85
N SER A 15 -24.43 -11.50 -7.01
CA SER A 15 -23.27 -11.70 -6.11
C SER A 15 -23.67 -11.37 -4.67
N LYS A 16 -23.27 -12.26 -3.77
CA LYS A 16 -23.44 -12.09 -2.32
C LYS A 16 -22.23 -11.42 -1.67
N SER A 17 -21.21 -11.06 -2.44
CA SER A 17 -20.01 -10.43 -1.89
C SER A 17 -20.33 -9.02 -1.40
N HIS A 18 -19.86 -8.69 -0.20
CA HIS A 18 -20.12 -7.40 0.43
C HIS A 18 -19.06 -7.07 1.48
N VAL A 19 -18.86 -5.78 1.74
CA VAL A 19 -18.05 -5.31 2.85
C VAL A 19 -18.90 -5.28 4.12
N ALA A 20 -18.33 -5.74 5.23
CA ALA A 20 -18.90 -5.60 6.57
C ALA A 20 -17.95 -4.78 7.44
N HIS A 21 -18.50 -3.82 8.17
CA HIS A 21 -17.79 -2.94 9.11
C HIS A 21 -18.68 -2.68 10.33
N MET A 22 -18.11 -2.18 11.43
CA MET A 22 -18.87 -1.84 12.63
C MET A 22 -19.84 -0.68 12.37
N ASP A 23 -20.88 -0.52 13.19
CA ASP A 23 -21.87 0.58 13.11
C ASP A 23 -21.68 1.64 14.21
N GLY A 24 -20.75 1.42 15.14
CA GLY A 24 -20.51 2.24 16.33
C GLY A 24 -19.23 1.81 17.01
N ASP A 25 -18.74 2.62 17.97
CA ASP A 25 -17.66 2.26 18.91
C ASP A 25 -16.31 1.83 18.29
N ASP A 26 -16.09 2.18 17.03
CA ASP A 26 -14.82 2.05 16.31
C ASP A 26 -13.99 3.35 16.37
N PHE A 27 -12.83 3.37 15.69
CA PHE A 27 -11.99 4.57 15.68
C PHE A 27 -12.72 5.74 15.04
N TYR A 28 -13.46 5.50 13.96
CA TYR A 28 -14.31 6.50 13.31
C TYR A 28 -15.30 7.14 14.28
N GLY A 29 -16.10 6.33 14.98
CA GLY A 29 -17.21 6.81 15.82
C GLY A 29 -16.78 7.48 17.12
N SER A 30 -15.52 7.35 17.51
CA SER A 30 -14.98 7.88 18.77
C SER A 30 -13.96 9.02 18.58
N GLU A 31 -13.71 9.43 17.35
CA GLU A 31 -12.66 10.39 17.03
C GLU A 31 -12.94 11.77 17.61
N GLN A 32 -11.93 12.33 18.28
CA GLN A 32 -11.83 13.73 18.66
C GLN A 32 -10.60 14.34 17.98
N SER A 33 -10.62 15.63 17.69
CA SER A 33 -9.50 16.32 17.06
C SER A 33 -9.34 17.75 17.56
N HIS A 34 -8.09 18.21 17.60
CA HIS A 34 -7.69 19.53 18.07
C HIS A 34 -6.62 20.13 17.15
N VAL A 35 -6.76 21.42 16.82
CA VAL A 35 -5.76 22.18 16.07
C VAL A 35 -4.93 23.01 17.02
N VAL A 36 -3.63 22.78 17.03
CA VAL A 36 -2.68 23.51 17.87
C VAL A 36 -2.63 24.98 17.44
N PRO A 37 -2.80 25.95 18.36
CA PRO A 37 -2.75 27.37 18.02
C PRO A 37 -1.43 27.79 17.36
N PHE A 38 -1.49 28.71 16.40
CA PHE A 38 -0.30 29.21 15.70
C PHE A 38 0.62 30.05 16.60
N ASP A 39 0.08 30.63 17.67
CA ASP A 39 0.76 31.55 18.59
C ASP A 39 1.28 30.85 19.87
N ILE A 40 1.26 29.51 19.92
CA ILE A 40 1.62 28.73 21.12
C ILE A 40 3.01 29.04 21.70
N LYS A 41 3.96 29.49 20.87
CA LYS A 41 5.30 29.91 21.32
C LYS A 41 5.37 31.38 21.75
N GLU A 42 4.53 32.22 21.18
CA GLU A 42 4.51 33.66 21.48
C GLU A 42 3.71 33.96 22.75
N SER A 43 2.72 33.11 23.07
CA SER A 43 1.87 33.26 24.25
C SER A 43 2.43 32.59 25.53
N SER A 44 3.41 31.69 25.43
CA SER A 44 3.88 30.87 26.56
C SER A 44 5.37 31.02 26.86
N THR A 45 5.70 31.41 28.09
CA THR A 45 7.09 31.41 28.61
C THR A 45 7.51 30.06 29.21
N HIS A 46 6.66 29.02 29.11
CA HIS A 46 6.87 27.73 29.75
C HIS A 46 7.74 26.80 28.89
N LYS A 47 8.69 26.08 29.52
CA LYS A 47 9.63 25.18 28.81
C LYS A 47 9.00 23.98 28.11
N ASP A 48 7.79 23.59 28.54
CA ASP A 48 7.01 22.49 27.95
C ASP A 48 5.85 23.02 27.06
N ALA A 49 5.88 24.29 26.66
CA ALA A 49 4.91 24.85 25.71
C ALA A 49 4.91 24.08 24.39
N GLY A 50 3.71 23.76 23.88
CA GLY A 50 3.57 22.91 22.68
C GLY A 50 3.99 21.47 22.89
N VAL A 51 3.95 20.95 24.12
CA VAL A 51 4.21 19.54 24.40
C VAL A 51 3.01 18.94 25.14
N VAL A 52 2.46 17.85 24.63
CA VAL A 52 1.41 17.08 25.31
C VAL A 52 1.97 15.82 25.96
N ARG A 53 1.26 15.32 26.97
CA ARG A 53 1.43 13.96 27.52
C ARG A 53 0.14 13.16 27.33
N ILE A 54 0.29 11.85 27.28
CA ILE A 54 -0.83 10.90 27.22
C ILE A 54 -0.84 10.14 28.55
N GLU A 55 -1.96 10.16 29.25
CA GLU A 55 -2.13 9.51 30.54
C GLU A 55 -3.42 8.71 30.62
N PHE A 56 -3.37 7.59 31.34
CA PHE A 56 -4.53 6.82 31.76
C PHE A 56 -4.90 7.21 33.18
N VAL A 57 -6.19 7.44 33.44
CA VAL A 57 -6.76 7.74 34.75
C VAL A 57 -7.75 6.64 35.09
N SER A 58 -7.48 5.88 36.15
CA SER A 58 -8.39 4.82 36.63
C SER A 58 -9.60 5.39 37.36
N GLU A 59 -10.61 4.55 37.59
CA GLU A 59 -11.84 4.94 38.30
C GLU A 59 -11.60 5.43 39.74
N ASP A 60 -10.51 5.01 40.39
CA ASP A 60 -10.10 5.50 41.71
C ASP A 60 -9.34 6.84 41.67
N GLY A 61 -9.14 7.41 40.48
CA GLY A 61 -8.40 8.65 40.24
C GLY A 61 -6.89 8.49 40.14
N SER A 62 -6.34 7.28 40.26
CA SER A 62 -4.90 7.05 40.05
C SER A 62 -4.52 7.32 38.59
N THR A 63 -3.32 7.88 38.36
CA THR A 63 -2.86 8.25 37.01
C THR A 63 -1.61 7.47 36.62
N LYS A 64 -1.62 6.89 35.42
CA LYS A 64 -0.49 6.22 34.77
C LYS A 64 -0.13 6.93 33.48
N ILE A 65 1.10 7.42 33.38
CA ILE A 65 1.59 8.03 32.14
C ILE A 65 1.81 6.93 31.09
N LEU A 66 1.11 7.02 29.96
CA LEU A 66 1.31 6.15 28.80
C LEU A 66 2.41 6.69 27.88
N LYS A 67 2.45 8.01 27.70
CA LYS A 67 3.52 8.71 26.98
C LYS A 67 3.80 10.07 27.60
N ASN A 68 5.04 10.25 28.08
CA ASN A 68 5.39 11.45 28.83
C ASN A 68 5.47 12.71 27.97
N LYS A 69 5.99 12.62 26.74
CA LYS A 69 6.22 13.79 25.88
C LYS A 69 5.90 13.48 24.41
N THR A 70 5.07 14.33 23.83
CA THR A 70 4.83 14.43 22.38
C THR A 70 4.91 15.91 22.01
N PRO A 71 6.02 16.37 21.42
CA PRO A 71 6.13 17.74 20.92
C PRO A 71 5.20 17.96 19.74
N LEU A 72 4.55 19.12 19.75
CA LEU A 72 3.64 19.60 18.71
C LEU A 72 4.18 20.87 18.07
N GLN A 73 3.72 21.13 16.85
CA GLN A 73 4.05 22.32 16.07
C GLN A 73 2.85 23.27 16.01
N PRO A 74 3.09 24.59 15.85
CA PRO A 74 2.01 25.54 15.59
C PRO A 74 1.19 25.13 14.37
N GLY A 75 -0.14 25.18 14.49
CA GLY A 75 -1.07 24.80 13.42
C GLY A 75 -1.20 23.29 13.19
N GLU A 76 -0.46 22.43 13.89
CA GLU A 76 -0.56 20.97 13.78
C GLU A 76 -1.96 20.47 14.17
N VAL A 77 -2.50 19.53 13.41
CA VAL A 77 -3.72 18.81 13.77
C VAL A 77 -3.34 17.56 14.52
N ILE A 78 -3.93 17.37 15.70
CA ILE A 78 -3.87 16.12 16.46
C ILE A 78 -5.26 15.53 16.58
N ASP A 79 -5.34 14.23 16.61
CA ASP A 79 -6.60 13.49 16.73
C ASP A 79 -6.37 12.26 17.60
N ALA A 80 -7.42 11.86 18.33
CA ALA A 80 -7.40 10.68 19.16
C ALA A 80 -8.73 9.93 19.08
N SER A 81 -8.66 8.60 19.09
CA SER A 81 -9.80 7.70 18.94
C SER A 81 -9.57 6.39 19.68
N LYS A 82 -10.65 5.62 19.90
CA LYS A 82 -10.62 4.29 20.49
C LYS A 82 -11.41 3.26 19.68
N MET A 83 -10.97 2.02 19.71
CA MET A 83 -11.74 0.85 19.31
C MET A 83 -12.23 0.16 20.59
N ASP A 84 -13.54 0.07 20.79
CA ASP A 84 -14.12 -0.72 21.88
C ASP A 84 -13.98 -2.21 21.56
N VAL A 85 -13.18 -2.92 22.34
CA VAL A 85 -12.88 -4.34 22.04
C VAL A 85 -14.09 -5.24 22.28
N ALA A 86 -14.97 -4.91 23.22
CA ALA A 86 -16.19 -5.69 23.41
C ALA A 86 -17.11 -5.56 22.18
N ALA A 87 -17.33 -4.33 21.71
CA ALA A 87 -18.10 -4.09 20.49
C ALA A 87 -17.47 -4.75 19.26
N LEU A 88 -16.15 -4.70 19.12
CA LEU A 88 -15.41 -5.36 18.03
C LEU A 88 -15.62 -6.89 18.03
N ARG A 89 -15.56 -7.52 19.21
CA ARG A 89 -15.77 -8.97 19.35
C ARG A 89 -17.21 -9.37 19.08
N ASP A 90 -18.17 -8.56 19.50
CA ASP A 90 -19.60 -8.76 19.20
C ASP A 90 -19.86 -8.62 17.69
N PHE A 91 -19.26 -7.62 17.05
CA PHE A 91 -19.27 -7.46 15.60
C PHE A 91 -18.71 -8.69 14.90
N TYR A 92 -17.51 -9.16 15.26
CA TYR A 92 -16.94 -10.37 14.65
C TYR A 92 -17.85 -11.59 14.82
N LYS A 93 -18.44 -11.78 16.00
CA LYS A 93 -19.37 -12.88 16.23
C LYS A 93 -20.57 -12.80 15.29
N GLN A 94 -21.20 -11.64 15.19
CA GLN A 94 -22.35 -11.39 14.30
C GLN A 94 -21.98 -11.63 12.84
N GLU A 95 -20.82 -11.12 12.39
CA GLU A 95 -20.41 -11.24 11.00
C GLU A 95 -20.00 -12.66 10.60
N ILE A 96 -19.42 -13.42 11.53
CA ILE A 96 -19.14 -14.85 11.36
C ILE A 96 -20.44 -15.65 11.21
N ASP A 97 -21.42 -15.40 12.07
CA ASP A 97 -22.72 -16.08 12.02
C ASP A 97 -23.48 -15.71 10.72
N ASP A 98 -23.50 -14.44 10.32
CA ASP A 98 -24.17 -14.00 9.08
C ASP A 98 -23.46 -14.49 7.81
N ALA A 99 -22.12 -14.59 7.80
CA ALA A 99 -21.39 -15.17 6.67
C ALA A 99 -21.77 -16.65 6.46
N LYS A 100 -21.96 -17.38 7.56
CA LYS A 100 -22.43 -18.77 7.52
C LYS A 100 -23.86 -18.85 6.98
N ASP A 101 -24.77 -18.03 7.51
CA ASP A 101 -26.18 -18.04 7.11
C ASP A 101 -26.37 -17.67 5.62
N LYS A 102 -25.53 -16.78 5.08
CA LYS A 102 -25.53 -16.41 3.65
C LYS A 102 -24.82 -17.42 2.75
N GLY A 103 -24.02 -18.32 3.33
CA GLY A 103 -23.20 -19.29 2.61
C GLY A 103 -22.09 -18.64 1.79
N VAL A 104 -21.37 -17.68 2.37
CA VAL A 104 -20.23 -16.99 1.75
C VAL A 104 -18.94 -17.22 2.54
N LEU A 105 -17.79 -17.01 1.91
CA LEU A 105 -16.51 -17.01 2.62
C LEU A 105 -16.49 -15.86 3.64
N PHE A 106 -15.89 -16.10 4.80
CA PHE A 106 -15.49 -15.05 5.73
C PHE A 106 -14.03 -14.66 5.46
N SER A 107 -13.77 -13.36 5.32
CA SER A 107 -12.41 -12.82 5.22
C SER A 107 -12.24 -11.56 6.08
N LEU A 108 -11.07 -11.41 6.68
CA LEU A 108 -10.63 -10.26 7.45
C LEU A 108 -9.51 -9.53 6.70
N HIS A 109 -9.71 -8.23 6.48
CA HIS A 109 -8.81 -7.37 5.73
C HIS A 109 -8.27 -6.26 6.63
N LEU A 110 -7.00 -6.37 7.00
CA LEU A 110 -6.29 -5.42 7.86
C LEU A 110 -4.93 -5.04 7.24
N LYS A 111 -4.15 -4.19 7.90
CA LYS A 111 -2.80 -3.79 7.46
C LYS A 111 -1.74 -4.08 8.53
N ALA A 112 -1.72 -5.30 9.06
CA ALA A 112 -0.96 -5.71 10.25
C ALA A 112 0.54 -5.38 10.21
N THR A 113 1.20 -5.43 9.05
CA THR A 113 2.64 -5.10 8.93
C THR A 113 2.91 -3.61 9.13
N MET A 114 2.05 -2.74 8.58
CA MET A 114 2.21 -1.29 8.69
C MET A 114 1.66 -0.82 10.04
N MET A 115 0.40 -1.16 10.32
CA MET A 115 -0.29 -0.83 11.57
C MET A 115 0.09 -1.81 12.69
N LYS A 116 1.39 -1.94 12.95
CA LYS A 116 2.04 -2.97 13.78
C LYS A 116 1.60 -3.07 15.25
N VAL A 117 0.72 -2.19 15.71
CA VAL A 117 0.17 -2.22 17.08
C VAL A 117 -1.32 -2.51 17.05
N SER A 118 -2.13 -1.66 16.40
CA SER A 118 -3.59 -1.81 16.39
C SER A 118 -4.07 -3.08 15.68
N ASP A 119 -3.53 -3.33 14.49
CA ASP A 119 -4.10 -4.33 13.59
C ASP A 119 -3.79 -5.77 14.04
N PRO A 120 -2.58 -6.10 14.55
CA PRO A 120 -2.36 -7.39 15.21
C PRO A 120 -3.32 -7.66 16.37
N ILE A 121 -3.68 -6.65 17.16
CA ILE A 121 -4.64 -6.81 18.27
C ILE A 121 -6.05 -7.10 17.73
N MET A 122 -6.52 -6.31 16.75
CA MET A 122 -7.82 -6.55 16.09
C MET A 122 -7.88 -7.92 15.42
N PHE A 123 -6.77 -8.36 14.81
CA PHE A 123 -6.63 -9.69 14.21
C PHE A 123 -6.72 -10.80 15.25
N GLY A 124 -6.00 -10.67 16.37
CA GLY A 124 -6.02 -11.65 17.44
C GLY A 124 -7.42 -11.86 18.03
N HIS A 125 -8.18 -10.77 18.21
CA HIS A 125 -9.58 -10.90 18.63
C HIS A 125 -10.45 -11.63 17.62
N CYS A 126 -10.24 -11.45 16.31
CA CYS A 126 -10.96 -12.22 15.30
C CYS A 126 -10.62 -13.71 15.38
N VAL A 127 -9.34 -14.06 15.54
CA VAL A 127 -8.88 -15.46 15.70
C VAL A 127 -9.55 -16.10 16.92
N GLU A 128 -9.52 -15.44 18.07
CA GLU A 128 -10.14 -15.93 19.31
C GLU A 128 -11.65 -16.08 19.18
N VAL A 129 -12.35 -15.15 18.52
CA VAL A 129 -13.82 -15.21 18.36
C VAL A 129 -14.21 -16.32 17.38
N PHE A 130 -13.44 -16.50 16.30
CA PHE A 130 -13.67 -17.56 15.32
C PHE A 130 -13.49 -18.95 15.94
N TYR A 131 -12.35 -19.17 16.61
CA TYR A 131 -11.97 -20.44 17.25
C TYR A 131 -12.32 -20.51 18.74
N ARG A 132 -13.32 -19.74 19.20
CA ARG A 132 -13.65 -19.57 20.63
C ARG A 132 -13.82 -20.88 21.40
N ASP A 133 -14.40 -21.90 20.78
CA ASP A 133 -14.70 -23.17 21.43
C ASP A 133 -13.41 -23.95 21.71
N THR A 134 -12.48 -23.98 20.74
CA THR A 134 -11.15 -24.58 20.88
C THR A 134 -10.29 -23.80 21.88
N PHE A 135 -10.27 -22.46 21.79
CA PHE A 135 -9.51 -21.63 22.75
C PHE A 135 -10.04 -21.78 24.19
N ALA A 136 -11.37 -21.88 24.38
CA ALA A 136 -11.96 -22.11 25.68
C ALA A 136 -11.64 -23.50 26.24
N LYS A 137 -11.72 -24.55 25.39
CA LYS A 137 -11.41 -25.93 25.78
C LYS A 137 -9.94 -26.12 26.18
N HIS A 138 -9.03 -25.37 25.55
CA HIS A 138 -7.58 -25.48 25.76
C HIS A 138 -6.98 -24.23 26.44
N ALA A 139 -7.75 -23.53 27.27
CA ALA A 139 -7.33 -22.29 27.90
C ALA A 139 -6.06 -22.45 28.77
N GLU A 140 -5.89 -23.60 29.43
CA GLU A 140 -4.68 -23.91 30.21
C GLU A 140 -3.45 -24.01 29.30
N PHE A 141 -3.56 -24.71 28.17
CA PHE A 141 -2.50 -24.82 27.17
C PHE A 141 -2.13 -23.45 26.59
N VAL A 142 -3.13 -22.66 26.19
CA VAL A 142 -2.95 -21.29 25.66
C VAL A 142 -2.15 -20.43 26.65
N LYS A 143 -2.50 -20.51 27.94
CA LYS A 143 -1.82 -19.77 29.00
C LYS A 143 -0.41 -20.29 29.30
N GLU A 144 -0.23 -21.60 29.41
CA GLU A 144 1.05 -22.23 29.74
C GLU A 144 2.10 -22.01 28.64
N HIS A 145 1.70 -22.19 27.39
CA HIS A 145 2.59 -22.08 26.23
C HIS A 145 2.67 -20.65 25.64
N GLN A 146 1.92 -19.70 26.23
CA GLN A 146 1.87 -18.31 25.81
C GLN A 146 1.53 -18.19 24.32
N VAL A 147 0.45 -18.85 23.91
CA VAL A 147 -0.08 -18.72 22.54
C VAL A 147 -0.50 -17.27 22.33
N ASP A 148 -0.03 -16.67 21.24
CA ASP A 148 -0.25 -15.26 20.94
C ASP A 148 -1.14 -15.11 19.69
N ALA A 149 -2.44 -14.92 19.92
CA ALA A 149 -3.41 -14.75 18.84
C ALA A 149 -3.10 -13.54 17.94
N THR A 150 -2.35 -12.53 18.42
CA THR A 150 -1.93 -11.39 17.59
C THR A 150 -0.95 -11.76 16.48
N LYS A 151 -0.36 -12.97 16.56
CA LYS A 151 0.47 -13.59 15.52
C LYS A 151 -0.28 -14.62 14.67
N GLY A 152 -1.59 -14.77 14.89
CA GLY A 152 -2.46 -15.68 14.17
C GLY A 152 -2.36 -17.15 14.56
N LEU A 153 -3.13 -17.99 13.86
CA LEU A 153 -3.20 -19.42 14.13
C LEU A 153 -1.85 -20.13 13.90
N GLY A 154 -0.98 -19.56 13.07
CA GLY A 154 0.38 -20.05 12.89
C GLY A 154 1.19 -20.11 14.18
N ASP A 155 1.02 -19.14 15.10
CA ASP A 155 1.67 -19.19 16.42
C ASP A 155 1.12 -20.34 17.26
N PHE A 156 -0.20 -20.56 17.27
CA PHE A 156 -0.83 -21.69 17.94
C PHE A 156 -0.22 -23.02 17.47
N TYR A 157 -0.18 -23.26 16.16
CA TYR A 157 0.42 -24.47 15.60
C TYR A 157 1.90 -24.59 15.94
N ALA A 158 2.66 -23.49 15.95
CA ALA A 158 4.06 -23.51 16.35
C ALA A 158 4.23 -23.87 17.84
N LYS A 159 3.34 -23.41 18.73
CA LYS A 159 3.34 -23.81 20.16
C LYS A 159 2.99 -25.27 20.35
N LEU A 160 2.03 -25.80 19.59
CA LEU A 160 1.69 -27.23 19.59
C LEU A 160 2.86 -28.09 19.13
N GLU A 161 3.59 -27.67 18.09
CA GLU A 161 4.79 -28.39 17.66
C GLU A 161 5.87 -28.38 18.75
N ALA A 162 6.10 -27.21 19.37
CA ALA A 162 7.14 -27.03 20.37
C ALA A 162 6.86 -27.75 21.70
N CYS A 163 5.60 -28.06 22.03
CA CYS A 163 5.27 -28.75 23.28
C CYS A 163 5.62 -30.25 23.24
N GLY A 164 5.75 -30.84 22.05
CA GLY A 164 6.21 -32.23 21.86
C GLY A 164 5.19 -33.32 22.21
N ASP A 165 3.94 -32.97 22.54
CA ASP A 165 2.86 -33.92 22.81
C ASP A 165 2.11 -34.25 21.52
N ALA A 166 2.43 -35.39 20.91
CA ALA A 166 1.85 -35.82 19.65
C ALA A 166 0.34 -36.07 19.73
N GLN A 167 -0.17 -36.55 20.86
CA GLN A 167 -1.59 -36.85 21.03
C GLN A 167 -2.39 -35.55 21.19
N LEU A 168 -1.88 -34.61 22.00
CA LEU A 168 -2.49 -33.30 22.16
C LEU A 168 -2.45 -32.50 20.85
N LYS A 169 -1.34 -32.56 20.12
CA LYS A 169 -1.21 -31.94 18.80
C LYS A 169 -2.26 -32.47 17.84
N GLU A 170 -2.38 -33.80 17.70
CA GLU A 170 -3.37 -34.43 16.81
C GLU A 170 -4.79 -34.05 17.24
N GLN A 171 -5.09 -34.10 18.53
CA GLN A 171 -6.41 -33.72 19.06
C GLN A 171 -6.76 -32.28 18.72
N ILE A 172 -5.91 -31.31 19.06
CA ILE A 172 -6.19 -29.89 18.86
C ILE A 172 -6.22 -29.55 17.37
N SER A 173 -5.32 -30.13 16.57
CA SER A 173 -5.32 -29.91 15.11
C SER A 173 -6.62 -30.39 14.48
N ASN A 174 -7.12 -31.56 14.88
CA ASN A 174 -8.41 -32.06 14.42
C ASN A 174 -9.57 -31.15 14.85
N GLU A 175 -9.56 -30.60 16.07
CA GLU A 175 -10.59 -29.66 16.54
C GLU A 175 -10.57 -28.33 15.75
N LEU A 176 -9.39 -27.81 15.44
CA LEU A 176 -9.22 -26.61 14.60
C LEU A 176 -9.67 -26.87 13.16
N GLU A 177 -9.33 -28.03 12.59
CA GLU A 177 -9.79 -28.44 11.26
C GLU A 177 -11.31 -28.70 11.22
N GLU A 178 -11.88 -29.27 12.27
CA GLU A 178 -13.32 -29.52 12.36
C GLU A 178 -14.10 -28.19 12.38
N CYS A 179 -13.56 -27.15 13.02
CA CYS A 179 -14.11 -25.79 12.92
C CYS A 179 -14.19 -25.28 11.47
N LEU A 180 -13.34 -25.77 10.56
CA LEU A 180 -13.32 -25.41 9.15
C LEU A 180 -14.15 -26.35 8.26
N LYS A 181 -14.31 -27.63 8.65
CA LYS A 181 -15.00 -28.66 7.84
C LYS A 181 -16.50 -28.74 8.08
N ASN A 182 -16.97 -28.40 9.28
CA ASN A 182 -18.38 -28.53 9.66
C ASN A 182 -19.19 -27.26 9.33
N CYS A 183 -19.14 -26.83 8.07
CA CYS A 183 -19.78 -25.61 7.56
C CYS A 183 -21.30 -25.60 7.75
N ASP A 184 -21.94 -26.78 7.72
CA ASP A 184 -23.40 -26.91 7.86
C ASP A 184 -23.89 -26.58 9.30
N HIS A 185 -23.02 -26.62 10.31
CA HIS A 185 -23.44 -26.49 11.71
C HIS A 185 -22.61 -25.55 12.59
N VAL A 186 -21.33 -25.24 12.30
CA VAL A 186 -20.46 -24.56 13.29
C VAL A 186 -19.90 -23.19 12.87
N ARG A 187 -19.26 -23.03 11.69
CA ARG A 187 -18.65 -21.76 11.23
C ARG A 187 -18.69 -21.60 9.70
N PRO A 188 -18.59 -20.39 9.14
CA PRO A 188 -18.44 -20.21 7.70
C PRO A 188 -17.06 -20.69 7.21
N PRO A 189 -16.95 -21.07 5.92
CA PRO A 189 -15.65 -21.28 5.29
C PRO A 189 -14.82 -19.99 5.29
N LEU A 190 -13.50 -20.10 5.49
CA LEU A 190 -12.58 -18.97 5.43
C LEU A 190 -12.01 -18.77 4.02
N ALA A 191 -11.71 -17.52 3.67
CA ALA A 191 -10.82 -17.25 2.55
C ALA A 191 -9.43 -17.86 2.78
N MET A 192 -8.83 -18.36 1.70
CA MET A 192 -7.55 -19.07 1.72
C MET A 192 -6.44 -18.22 1.11
N VAL A 193 -5.26 -18.29 1.72
CA VAL A 193 -4.00 -17.76 1.19
C VAL A 193 -3.36 -18.81 0.28
N ASP A 194 -3.43 -20.09 0.68
CA ASP A 194 -2.93 -21.25 -0.04
C ASP A 194 -3.80 -22.47 0.33
N SER A 195 -4.76 -22.80 -0.54
CA SER A 195 -5.72 -23.90 -0.31
C SER A 195 -5.05 -25.27 -0.28
N ASP A 196 -4.05 -25.51 -1.14
CA ASP A 196 -3.31 -26.78 -1.21
C ASP A 196 -2.57 -27.09 0.10
N ARG A 197 -2.14 -26.04 0.81
CA ARG A 197 -1.44 -26.13 2.09
C ARG A 197 -2.32 -25.88 3.30
N GLY A 198 -3.62 -25.65 3.10
CA GLY A 198 -4.56 -25.35 4.19
C GLY A 198 -4.34 -24.01 4.89
N VAL A 199 -3.60 -23.07 4.28
CA VAL A 199 -3.30 -21.76 4.88
C VAL A 199 -4.48 -20.82 4.68
N THR A 200 -5.20 -20.52 5.76
CA THR A 200 -6.35 -19.62 5.79
C THR A 200 -5.96 -18.17 6.04
N ASN A 201 -6.89 -17.24 5.82
CA ASN A 201 -6.78 -15.82 6.19
C ASN A 201 -6.38 -15.58 7.66
N LEU A 202 -6.72 -16.49 8.57
CA LEU A 202 -6.46 -16.36 10.00
C LEU A 202 -5.12 -16.99 10.46
N HIS A 203 -4.32 -17.52 9.54
CA HIS A 203 -3.03 -18.12 9.86
C HIS A 203 -1.95 -17.11 10.24
N VAL A 204 -1.74 -16.08 9.41
CA VAL A 204 -0.71 -15.06 9.62
C VAL A 204 -1.31 -13.67 9.35
N PRO A 205 -1.20 -12.71 10.30
CA PRO A 205 -1.82 -11.38 10.17
C PRO A 205 -1.40 -10.59 8.94
N SER A 206 -0.21 -10.86 8.39
CA SER A 206 0.36 -10.14 7.25
C SER A 206 0.10 -10.78 5.89
N ASP A 207 -0.60 -11.92 5.83
CA ASP A 207 -0.81 -12.63 4.56
C ASP A 207 -1.90 -11.98 3.69
N ILE A 208 -2.97 -11.48 4.31
CA ILE A 208 -4.05 -10.75 3.64
C ILE A 208 -4.00 -9.28 4.07
N ILE A 209 -3.47 -8.44 3.18
CA ILE A 209 -3.28 -7.00 3.43
C ILE A 209 -4.34 -6.23 2.64
N ILE A 210 -5.14 -5.41 3.31
CA ILE A 210 -6.36 -4.78 2.77
C ILE A 210 -6.19 -4.09 1.41
N ASP A 211 -5.16 -3.26 1.24
CA ASP A 211 -4.84 -2.51 0.03
C ASP A 211 -4.54 -3.40 -1.17
N ALA A 212 -3.94 -4.58 -0.97
CA ALA A 212 -3.67 -5.52 -2.07
C ALA A 212 -4.80 -6.55 -2.26
N SER A 213 -5.35 -7.03 -1.16
CA SER A 213 -6.35 -8.11 -1.14
C SER A 213 -7.72 -7.65 -1.64
N MET A 214 -8.17 -6.45 -1.27
CA MET A 214 -9.46 -5.92 -1.72
C MET A 214 -9.48 -5.73 -3.24
N PRO A 215 -8.51 -5.02 -3.87
CA PRO A 215 -8.50 -4.89 -5.33
C PRO A 215 -8.31 -6.21 -6.07
N ALA A 216 -7.53 -7.15 -5.51
CA ALA A 216 -7.38 -8.48 -6.08
C ALA A 216 -8.73 -9.23 -6.13
N ALA A 217 -9.48 -9.22 -5.03
CA ALA A 217 -10.81 -9.83 -4.98
C ALA A 217 -11.81 -9.12 -5.92
N LEU A 218 -11.77 -7.78 -5.95
CA LEU A 218 -12.63 -6.98 -6.82
C LEU A 218 -12.40 -7.25 -8.31
N ARG A 219 -11.13 -7.46 -8.70
CA ARG A 219 -10.75 -7.86 -10.05
C ARG A 219 -11.22 -9.28 -10.39
N GLU A 220 -11.21 -10.19 -9.43
CA GLU A 220 -11.62 -11.60 -9.59
C GLU A 220 -13.13 -11.79 -9.34
N SER A 221 -13.96 -10.93 -9.92
CA SER A 221 -15.44 -11.02 -9.83
C SER A 221 -16.02 -10.78 -8.43
N GLY A 222 -15.27 -10.14 -7.52
CA GLY A 222 -15.67 -10.02 -6.13
C GLY A 222 -15.55 -11.34 -5.38
N LYS A 223 -14.57 -12.18 -5.69
CA LYS A 223 -14.42 -13.52 -5.08
C LYS A 223 -13.04 -13.69 -4.45
N MET A 224 -12.94 -14.62 -3.51
CA MET A 224 -11.68 -15.11 -2.95
C MET A 224 -11.63 -16.63 -3.04
N TRP A 225 -10.43 -17.20 -2.90
CA TRP A 225 -10.22 -18.64 -2.95
C TRP A 225 -10.74 -19.31 -1.67
N GLY A 226 -11.58 -20.33 -1.82
CA GLY A 226 -12.11 -21.14 -0.74
C GLY A 226 -11.25 -22.38 -0.43
N PRO A 227 -11.65 -23.16 0.60
CA PRO A 227 -10.94 -24.39 0.99
C PRO A 227 -10.91 -25.49 -0.09
N ASP A 228 -11.86 -25.46 -1.02
CA ASP A 228 -11.93 -26.36 -2.18
C ASP A 228 -10.98 -25.96 -3.32
N GLY A 229 -10.28 -24.84 -3.18
CA GLY A 229 -9.40 -24.30 -4.21
C GLY A 229 -10.16 -23.61 -5.34
N GLU A 230 -11.42 -23.20 -5.13
CA GLU A 230 -12.23 -22.48 -6.11
C GLU A 230 -12.60 -21.07 -5.64
N LEU A 231 -12.97 -20.19 -6.57
CA LEU A 231 -13.38 -18.82 -6.26
C LEU A 231 -14.84 -18.78 -5.76
N ALA A 232 -15.06 -18.17 -4.59
CA ALA A 232 -16.39 -18.02 -3.99
C ALA A 232 -16.69 -16.59 -3.53
N ASP A 233 -17.98 -16.26 -3.48
CA ASP A 233 -18.46 -14.98 -2.94
C ASP A 233 -18.02 -14.84 -1.48
N THR A 234 -17.68 -13.62 -1.08
CA THR A 234 -16.95 -13.37 0.17
C THR A 234 -17.51 -12.16 0.91
N LYS A 235 -17.66 -12.30 2.23
CA LYS A 235 -17.82 -11.17 3.14
C LYS A 235 -16.45 -10.61 3.50
N TYR A 236 -16.19 -9.39 3.08
CA TYR A 236 -14.96 -8.65 3.37
C TYR A 236 -15.12 -7.87 4.69
N VAL A 237 -14.63 -8.43 5.77
CA VAL A 237 -14.67 -7.80 7.09
C VAL A 237 -13.55 -6.78 7.22
N ILE A 238 -13.92 -5.51 7.34
CA ILE A 238 -13.06 -4.35 7.57
C ILE A 238 -13.65 -3.62 8.79
N PRO A 239 -13.14 -3.88 10.01
CA PRO A 239 -13.86 -3.47 11.23
C PRO A 239 -14.15 -1.97 11.33
N ASP A 240 -13.15 -1.13 11.08
CA ASP A 240 -13.29 0.32 11.22
C ASP A 240 -13.89 0.98 9.98
N ARG A 241 -14.86 1.88 10.20
CA ARG A 241 -15.60 2.54 9.11
C ARG A 241 -14.85 3.59 8.34
N SER A 242 -13.72 4.10 8.84
CA SER A 242 -13.03 5.25 8.24
C SER A 242 -12.78 5.07 6.74
N TYR A 243 -12.51 3.83 6.32
CA TYR A 243 -12.16 3.50 4.93
C TYR A 243 -12.96 2.34 4.34
N ALA A 244 -13.67 1.56 5.17
CA ALA A 244 -14.48 0.43 4.71
C ALA A 244 -15.59 0.86 3.72
N THR A 245 -16.17 2.04 3.95
CA THR A 245 -17.23 2.62 3.11
C THR A 245 -16.81 2.82 1.67
N SER A 246 -15.53 3.16 1.42
CA SER A 246 -15.01 3.32 0.05
C SER A 246 -15.02 1.99 -0.71
N TYR A 247 -14.53 0.90 -0.11
CA TYR A 247 -14.57 -0.42 -0.75
C TYR A 247 -16.00 -0.95 -0.91
N LYS A 248 -16.88 -0.67 0.06
CA LYS A 248 -18.31 -1.00 -0.04
C LYS A 248 -18.91 -0.43 -1.33
N LYS A 249 -18.61 0.83 -1.65
CA LYS A 249 -19.05 1.47 -2.90
C LYS A 249 -18.50 0.83 -4.15
N VAL A 250 -17.25 0.38 -4.15
CA VAL A 250 -16.71 -0.34 -5.32
C VAL A 250 -17.44 -1.67 -5.53
N VAL A 251 -17.71 -2.42 -4.45
CA VAL A 251 -18.45 -3.69 -4.53
C VAL A 251 -19.88 -3.45 -5.05
N GLU A 252 -20.63 -2.53 -4.43
CA GLU A 252 -22.00 -2.17 -4.86
C GLU A 252 -22.03 -1.74 -6.33
N HIS A 253 -21.08 -0.90 -6.73
CA HIS A 253 -20.99 -0.38 -8.10
C HIS A 253 -20.65 -1.46 -9.14
N CYS A 254 -19.83 -2.45 -8.79
CA CYS A 254 -19.53 -3.57 -9.68
C CYS A 254 -20.69 -4.58 -9.76
N ILE A 255 -21.45 -4.78 -8.68
CA ILE A 255 -22.69 -5.58 -8.72
C ILE A 255 -23.72 -4.90 -9.63
N GLU A 256 -23.89 -3.59 -9.53
CA GLU A 256 -24.88 -2.84 -10.31
C GLU A 256 -24.50 -2.71 -11.79
N HIS A 257 -23.22 -2.48 -12.10
CA HIS A 257 -22.79 -2.10 -13.45
C HIS A 257 -21.84 -3.11 -14.12
N GLY A 258 -21.56 -4.24 -13.48
CA GLY A 258 -20.63 -5.25 -13.97
C GLY A 258 -19.16 -4.86 -13.75
N ALA A 259 -18.23 -5.59 -14.36
CA ALA A 259 -16.80 -5.28 -14.28
C ALA A 259 -16.45 -3.94 -14.95
N PHE A 260 -15.33 -3.33 -14.58
CA PHE A 260 -14.73 -2.25 -15.35
C PHE A 260 -14.17 -2.77 -16.68
N ASP A 261 -14.14 -1.91 -17.70
CA ASP A 261 -13.47 -2.18 -18.98
C ASP A 261 -12.16 -1.37 -19.04
N PRO A 262 -10.99 -2.02 -18.87
CA PRO A 262 -9.70 -1.36 -18.95
C PRO A 262 -9.40 -0.66 -20.28
N SER A 263 -10.16 -0.97 -21.35
CA SER A 263 -9.95 -0.35 -22.65
C SER A 263 -10.65 0.99 -22.83
N THR A 264 -11.60 1.33 -21.94
CA THR A 264 -12.42 2.54 -22.03
C THR A 264 -12.50 3.33 -20.73
N MET A 265 -12.10 2.75 -19.59
CA MET A 265 -12.18 3.45 -18.31
C MET A 265 -11.19 4.62 -18.21
N GLY A 266 -11.60 5.69 -17.54
CA GLY A 266 -10.74 6.82 -17.19
C GLY A 266 -9.81 6.49 -16.02
N ALA A 267 -8.71 7.22 -15.93
CA ALA A 267 -7.66 7.02 -14.94
C ALA A 267 -7.93 7.79 -13.65
N VAL A 268 -7.58 7.18 -12.51
CA VAL A 268 -7.62 7.85 -11.20
C VAL A 268 -6.22 8.00 -10.65
N SER A 269 -5.74 9.25 -10.62
CA SER A 269 -4.47 9.60 -9.98
C SER A 269 -4.69 9.95 -8.51
N ASN A 270 -3.62 9.94 -7.70
CA ASN A 270 -3.68 10.30 -6.29
C ASN A 270 -2.65 11.37 -5.90
N VAL A 271 -3.08 12.31 -5.06
CA VAL A 271 -2.24 13.25 -4.33
C VAL A 271 -2.43 12.99 -2.84
N GLY A 272 -1.44 12.31 -2.23
CA GLY A 272 -1.53 11.81 -0.87
C GLY A 272 -0.79 12.64 0.17
N LEU A 273 -1.45 12.94 1.29
CA LEU A 273 -0.83 13.56 2.46
C LEU A 273 -0.03 12.52 3.26
N MET A 274 1.30 12.50 3.10
CA MET A 274 2.18 11.50 3.76
C MET A 274 3.39 12.08 4.49
N ALA A 275 3.76 13.33 4.19
CA ALA A 275 5.01 13.91 4.68
C ALA A 275 5.08 13.93 6.22
N GLN A 276 6.28 13.61 6.74
CA GLN A 276 6.57 13.61 8.18
C GLN A 276 5.70 12.64 9.00
N LYS A 277 5.36 11.48 8.41
CA LYS A 277 4.53 10.42 9.00
C LYS A 277 3.15 10.95 9.40
N ALA A 278 2.47 11.59 8.45
CA ALA A 278 1.13 12.14 8.67
C ALA A 278 0.13 11.05 9.08
N GLN A 279 -0.79 11.44 9.96
CA GLN A 279 -1.94 10.65 10.39
C GLN A 279 -1.54 9.28 11.00
N GLU A 280 -2.22 8.19 10.65
CA GLU A 280 -2.09 6.87 11.28
C GLU A 280 -0.66 6.28 11.16
N TYR A 281 0.08 6.63 10.11
CA TYR A 281 1.43 6.10 9.85
C TYR A 281 2.46 6.69 10.83
N GLY A 282 2.08 7.75 11.55
CA GLY A 282 2.83 8.31 12.66
C GLY A 282 2.36 7.85 14.03
N SER A 283 1.32 7.00 14.14
CA SER A 283 0.63 6.75 15.41
C SER A 283 1.25 5.65 16.26
N HIS A 284 2.16 4.83 15.73
CA HIS A 284 2.58 3.58 16.38
C HIS A 284 3.11 3.75 17.81
N ASP A 285 3.81 4.84 18.08
CA ASP A 285 4.37 5.15 19.41
C ASP A 285 3.39 5.90 20.33
N LYS A 286 2.13 5.96 19.90
CA LYS A 286 0.97 6.62 20.51
C LYS A 286 -0.30 5.75 20.40
N THR A 287 -0.14 4.45 20.15
CA THR A 287 -1.21 3.47 20.19
C THR A 287 -1.01 2.58 21.42
N PHE A 288 -2.06 2.42 22.23
CA PHE A 288 -2.00 1.71 23.49
C PHE A 288 -3.21 0.81 23.66
N GLU A 289 -3.00 -0.37 24.23
CA GLU A 289 -4.07 -1.15 24.82
C GLU A 289 -4.39 -0.57 26.20
N ALA A 290 -5.66 -0.27 26.44
CA ALA A 290 -6.11 0.31 27.70
C ALA A 290 -5.91 -0.71 28.85
N PRO A 291 -5.23 -0.32 29.95
CA PRO A 291 -4.81 -1.28 30.97
C PRO A 291 -5.94 -1.74 31.89
N ALA A 292 -7.00 -0.94 32.01
CA ALA A 292 -8.16 -1.17 32.88
C ALA A 292 -9.30 -0.24 32.45
N GLN A 293 -10.45 -0.36 33.12
CA GLN A 293 -11.53 0.61 33.00
C GLN A 293 -11.10 1.97 33.58
N GLY A 294 -11.41 3.05 32.85
CA GLY A 294 -11.03 4.40 33.21
C GLY A 294 -11.11 5.34 32.02
N SER A 295 -10.17 6.29 31.94
CA SER A 295 -10.11 7.29 30.88
C SER A 295 -8.68 7.45 30.35
N ILE A 296 -8.50 7.64 29.05
CA ILE A 296 -7.23 8.07 28.45
C ILE A 296 -7.36 9.53 28.01
N ARG A 297 -6.41 10.37 28.44
CA ARG A 297 -6.40 11.82 28.23
C ARG A 297 -5.16 12.27 27.49
N VAL A 298 -5.34 13.24 26.60
CA VAL A 298 -4.26 14.05 26.02
C VAL A 298 -4.20 15.37 26.77
N VAL A 299 -3.09 15.64 27.47
CA VAL A 299 -2.96 16.76 28.39
C VAL A 299 -1.83 17.69 27.97
N ALA A 300 -2.12 18.97 27.80
CA ALA A 300 -1.11 20.02 27.60
C ALA A 300 -0.22 20.12 28.84
N ARG A 301 1.10 19.97 28.68
CA ARG A 301 2.02 19.85 29.82
C ARG A 301 2.28 21.16 30.56
N ASP A 302 2.14 22.29 29.88
CA ASP A 302 2.37 23.62 30.44
C ASP A 302 1.17 24.15 31.21
N THR A 303 -0.05 23.91 30.74
CA THR A 303 -1.30 24.39 31.39
C THR A 303 -1.98 23.33 32.25
N GLY A 304 -1.75 22.04 31.97
CA GLY A 304 -2.52 20.93 32.55
C GLY A 304 -3.91 20.76 31.94
N GLU A 305 -4.23 21.49 30.86
CA GLU A 305 -5.49 21.41 30.14
C GLU A 305 -5.64 20.04 29.45
N VAL A 306 -6.82 19.43 29.60
CA VAL A 306 -7.20 18.22 28.88
C VAL A 306 -7.72 18.62 27.50
N LEU A 307 -7.01 18.26 26.45
CA LEU A 307 -7.37 18.60 25.07
C LEU A 307 -8.36 17.59 24.48
N MET A 308 -8.20 16.31 24.82
CA MET A 308 -9.04 15.20 24.37
C MET A 308 -9.12 14.15 25.46
N GLU A 309 -10.28 13.49 25.59
CA GLU A 309 -10.54 12.48 26.61
C GLU A 309 -11.48 11.39 26.11
N HIS A 310 -11.11 10.13 26.37
CA HIS A 310 -11.88 8.94 25.98
C HIS A 310 -12.06 8.02 27.19
N ASN A 311 -13.31 7.66 27.49
CA ASN A 311 -13.59 6.55 28.40
C ASN A 311 -13.17 5.24 27.74
N VAL A 312 -12.44 4.40 28.46
CA VAL A 312 -11.90 3.14 27.95
C VAL A 312 -12.19 1.99 28.91
N LYS A 313 -12.30 0.78 28.36
CA LYS A 313 -12.32 -0.48 29.11
C LYS A 313 -10.98 -1.20 28.96
N GLN A 314 -10.71 -2.18 29.82
CA GLN A 314 -9.53 -3.02 29.65
C GLN A 314 -9.51 -3.67 28.27
N GLY A 315 -8.39 -3.58 27.56
CA GLY A 315 -8.23 -4.14 26.22
C GLY A 315 -8.60 -3.18 25.07
N ASP A 316 -9.36 -2.11 25.33
CA ASP A 316 -9.69 -1.14 24.27
C ASP A 316 -8.42 -0.61 23.60
N ILE A 317 -8.45 -0.49 22.27
CA ILE A 317 -7.29 0.01 21.52
C ILE A 317 -7.46 1.52 21.39
N TRP A 318 -6.60 2.30 22.01
CA TRP A 318 -6.61 3.76 21.91
C TRP A 318 -5.44 4.24 21.05
N ARG A 319 -5.65 5.29 20.25
CA ARG A 319 -4.65 5.85 19.33
C ARG A 319 -4.69 7.37 19.32
N MET A 320 -3.52 8.00 19.16
CA MET A 320 -3.39 9.41 18.76
C MET A 320 -2.54 9.58 17.50
N CYS A 321 -3.00 10.39 16.55
CA CYS A 321 -2.27 10.75 15.33
C CYS A 321 -1.85 12.22 15.29
N GLN A 322 -1.02 12.56 14.31
CA GLN A 322 -0.40 13.88 14.15
C GLN A 322 -0.29 14.24 12.67
N THR A 323 -0.72 15.45 12.31
CA THR A 323 -0.63 15.97 10.94
C THR A 323 -0.18 17.43 10.98
N LYS A 324 1.07 17.68 10.61
CA LYS A 324 1.69 19.01 10.69
C LYS A 324 1.16 19.93 9.60
N ASP A 325 1.16 21.22 9.89
CA ASP A 325 0.57 22.23 9.02
C ASP A 325 1.30 22.39 7.68
N SER A 326 2.64 22.38 7.68
CA SER A 326 3.42 22.53 6.45
C SER A 326 3.22 21.37 5.45
N PRO A 327 3.16 20.08 5.86
CA PRO A 327 2.64 19.02 5.01
C PRO A 327 1.26 19.28 4.39
N ILE A 328 0.32 19.87 5.15
CA ILE A 328 -1.03 20.15 4.64
C ILE A 328 -0.99 21.24 3.57
N GLN A 329 -0.23 22.31 3.79
CA GLN A 329 -0.04 23.37 2.80
C GLN A 329 0.56 22.84 1.48
N ASP A 330 1.63 22.03 1.58
CA ASP A 330 2.27 21.45 0.39
C ASP A 330 1.34 20.47 -0.35
N TRP A 331 0.54 19.69 0.40
CA TRP A 331 -0.46 18.79 -0.16
C TRP A 331 -1.54 19.54 -0.96
N VAL A 332 -2.04 20.67 -0.44
CA VAL A 332 -2.99 21.54 -1.17
C VAL A 332 -2.34 22.15 -2.41
N ARG A 333 -1.10 22.66 -2.30
CA ARG A 333 -0.33 23.17 -3.44
C ARG A 333 -0.19 22.11 -4.54
N LEU A 334 0.17 20.87 -4.16
CA LEU A 334 0.36 19.77 -5.09
C LEU A 334 -0.97 19.37 -5.76
N ALA A 335 -2.07 19.37 -5.02
CA ALA A 335 -3.40 19.10 -5.58
C ALA A 335 -3.78 20.10 -6.68
N VAL A 336 -3.58 21.40 -6.42
CA VAL A 336 -3.82 22.47 -7.40
C VAL A 336 -2.90 22.33 -8.61
N ALA A 337 -1.61 22.05 -8.39
CA ALA A 337 -0.65 21.84 -9.47
C ALA A 337 -1.02 20.64 -10.36
N ARG A 338 -1.47 19.54 -9.77
CA ARG A 338 -1.91 18.35 -10.52
C ARG A 338 -3.20 18.59 -11.28
N ALA A 339 -4.22 19.18 -10.65
CA ALA A 339 -5.48 19.55 -11.32
C ALA A 339 -5.22 20.45 -12.55
N ARG A 340 -4.30 21.40 -12.41
CA ARG A 340 -3.86 22.28 -13.50
C ARG A 340 -3.16 21.53 -14.63
N ALA A 341 -2.22 20.66 -14.28
CA ALA A 341 -1.40 19.95 -15.26
C ALA A 341 -2.18 18.89 -16.04
N THR A 342 -3.20 18.27 -15.43
CA THR A 342 -4.00 17.21 -16.07
C THR A 342 -5.36 17.67 -16.58
N GLU A 343 -5.75 18.93 -16.32
CA GLU A 343 -7.08 19.47 -16.62
C GLU A 343 -8.24 18.59 -16.10
N SER A 344 -7.97 17.78 -15.08
CA SER A 344 -8.92 16.84 -14.49
C SER A 344 -9.45 17.38 -13.15
N PRO A 345 -10.71 17.10 -12.79
CA PRO A 345 -11.23 17.46 -11.48
C PRO A 345 -10.39 16.85 -10.35
N ALA A 346 -10.10 17.67 -9.33
CA ALA A 346 -9.46 17.23 -8.10
C ALA A 346 -10.46 17.21 -6.96
N ILE A 347 -10.65 16.03 -6.37
CA ILE A 347 -11.60 15.81 -5.29
C ILE A 347 -10.80 15.54 -4.03
N PHE A 348 -10.97 16.37 -3.01
CA PHE A 348 -10.49 16.13 -1.65
C PHE A 348 -11.44 15.16 -0.94
N TRP A 349 -10.93 14.01 -0.51
CA TRP A 349 -11.73 12.97 0.14
C TRP A 349 -11.64 13.16 1.65
N LEU A 350 -12.55 13.99 2.17
CA LEU A 350 -12.57 14.40 3.57
C LEU A 350 -14.01 14.31 4.08
N ASP A 351 -14.20 13.59 5.17
CA ASP A 351 -15.49 13.42 5.80
C ASP A 351 -15.75 14.48 6.88
N ALA A 352 -16.70 15.39 6.63
CA ALA A 352 -17.04 16.43 7.61
C ALA A 352 -17.59 15.89 8.93
N THR A 353 -18.02 14.62 9.00
CA THR A 353 -18.46 13.99 10.26
C THR A 353 -17.33 13.36 11.07
N ARG A 354 -16.11 13.26 10.50
CA ARG A 354 -14.89 12.92 11.25
C ARG A 354 -14.26 14.19 11.81
N ALA A 355 -13.92 14.19 13.10
CA ALA A 355 -13.34 15.37 13.75
C ALA A 355 -12.01 15.79 13.12
N HIS A 356 -11.17 14.83 12.73
CA HIS A 356 -9.89 15.09 12.07
C HIS A 356 -10.10 15.72 10.68
N ASP A 357 -10.93 15.10 9.85
CA ASP A 357 -11.19 15.58 8.50
C ASP A 357 -11.89 16.93 8.51
N ALA A 358 -12.81 17.20 9.44
CA ALA A 358 -13.42 18.52 9.62
C ALA A 358 -12.39 19.64 9.86
N ASN A 359 -11.30 19.34 10.59
CA ASN A 359 -10.17 20.26 10.76
C ASN A 359 -9.33 20.39 9.48
N LEU A 360 -9.13 19.30 8.74
CA LEU A 360 -8.44 19.35 7.45
C LEU A 360 -9.24 20.14 6.40
N ILE A 361 -10.57 20.02 6.37
CA ILE A 361 -11.44 20.78 5.46
C ILE A 361 -11.22 22.28 5.64
N GLN A 362 -11.22 22.77 6.89
CA GLN A 362 -10.97 24.19 7.19
C GLN A 362 -9.59 24.66 6.70
N LYS A 363 -8.56 23.81 6.85
CA LYS A 363 -7.21 24.10 6.35
C LYS A 363 -7.16 24.11 4.82
N VAL A 364 -7.77 23.14 4.16
CA VAL A 364 -7.88 23.07 2.69
C VAL A 364 -8.56 24.32 2.16
N GLU A 365 -9.73 24.69 2.68
CA GLU A 365 -10.46 25.90 2.28
C GLU A 365 -9.66 27.18 2.51
N THR A 366 -8.81 27.21 3.53
CA THR A 366 -7.91 28.33 3.80
C THR A 366 -6.80 28.40 2.76
N TYR A 367 -6.06 27.32 2.56
CA TYR A 367 -4.87 27.30 1.70
C TYR A 367 -5.19 27.30 0.19
N LEU A 368 -6.39 26.86 -0.21
CA LEU A 368 -6.84 27.04 -1.60
C LEU A 368 -6.91 28.52 -2.01
N LYS A 369 -7.03 29.46 -1.06
CA LYS A 369 -7.04 30.91 -1.34
C LYS A 369 -5.66 31.46 -1.69
N ASP A 370 -4.59 30.73 -1.37
CA ASP A 370 -3.21 31.11 -1.67
C ASP A 370 -2.79 30.68 -3.09
N HIS A 371 -3.69 30.06 -3.85
CA HIS A 371 -3.42 29.53 -5.18
C HIS A 371 -4.43 30.06 -6.21
N ASP A 372 -3.97 30.23 -7.46
CA ASP A 372 -4.89 30.47 -8.57
C ASP A 372 -5.65 29.18 -8.90
N THR A 373 -6.95 29.18 -8.59
CA THR A 373 -7.88 28.08 -8.86
C THR A 373 -8.82 28.37 -10.02
N THR A 374 -8.62 29.48 -10.74
CA THR A 374 -9.45 29.88 -11.88
C THR A 374 -9.49 28.77 -12.94
N GLY A 375 -10.68 28.34 -13.33
CA GLY A 375 -10.88 27.30 -14.34
C GLY A 375 -10.59 25.87 -13.89
N LEU A 376 -10.31 25.63 -12.59
CA LEU A 376 -10.18 24.28 -12.04
C LEU A 376 -11.49 23.81 -11.41
N ASP A 377 -11.77 22.51 -11.52
CA ASP A 377 -12.82 21.83 -10.77
C ASP A 377 -12.19 21.19 -9.52
N ILE A 378 -12.23 21.89 -8.39
CA ILE A 378 -11.73 21.41 -7.10
C ILE A 378 -12.92 21.28 -6.15
N ARG A 379 -13.12 20.08 -5.60
CA ARG A 379 -14.27 19.74 -4.74
C ARG A 379 -13.80 19.06 -3.46
N ILE A 380 -14.60 19.16 -2.40
CA ILE A 380 -14.43 18.41 -1.16
C ILE A 380 -15.65 17.49 -0.98
N MET A 381 -15.41 16.19 -0.78
CA MET A 381 -16.47 15.18 -0.65
C MET A 381 -16.07 14.15 0.41
N ALA A 382 -17.07 13.62 1.15
CA ALA A 382 -16.84 12.47 2.01
C ALA A 382 -16.37 11.26 1.17
N PRO A 383 -15.48 10.38 1.68
CA PRO A 383 -14.88 9.29 0.92
C PRO A 383 -15.88 8.40 0.17
N GLU A 384 -17.04 8.12 0.76
CA GLU A 384 -18.11 7.34 0.14
C GLU A 384 -18.63 8.02 -1.15
N HIS A 385 -19.00 9.29 -1.08
CA HIS A 385 -19.48 10.06 -2.23
C HIS A 385 -18.39 10.33 -3.26
N ALA A 386 -17.16 10.59 -2.79
CA ALA A 386 -16.01 10.80 -3.66
C ALA A 386 -15.70 9.54 -4.48
N MET A 387 -15.81 8.36 -3.86
CA MET A 387 -15.69 7.08 -4.54
C MET A 387 -16.79 6.89 -5.58
N GLU A 388 -18.07 7.09 -5.24
CA GLU A 388 -19.19 6.97 -6.20
C GLU A 388 -19.00 7.85 -7.45
N GLU A 389 -18.71 9.14 -7.26
CA GLU A 389 -18.44 10.08 -8.36
C GLU A 389 -17.25 9.62 -9.20
N THR A 390 -16.17 9.18 -8.55
CA THR A 390 -14.95 8.71 -9.23
C THR A 390 -15.23 7.47 -10.07
N LEU A 391 -15.92 6.46 -9.53
CA LEU A 391 -16.28 5.24 -10.26
C LEU A 391 -17.17 5.56 -11.48
N MET A 392 -18.16 6.45 -11.30
CA MET A 392 -19.03 6.91 -12.39
C MET A 392 -18.27 7.65 -13.49
N ARG A 393 -17.29 8.49 -13.13
CA ARG A 393 -16.42 9.19 -14.08
C ARG A 393 -15.50 8.20 -14.81
N SER A 394 -14.87 7.27 -14.09
CA SER A 394 -14.03 6.23 -14.68
C SER A 394 -14.80 5.42 -15.72
N ARG A 395 -16.06 5.00 -15.46
CA ARG A 395 -16.87 4.30 -16.47
C ARG A 395 -17.20 5.12 -17.72
N LYS A 396 -17.19 6.45 -17.61
CA LYS A 396 -17.40 7.36 -18.74
C LYS A 396 -16.11 7.69 -19.49
N GLY A 397 -14.98 7.05 -19.13
CA GLY A 397 -13.68 7.36 -19.71
C GLY A 397 -13.10 8.70 -19.26
N LEU A 398 -13.53 9.20 -18.09
CA LEU A 398 -13.12 10.50 -17.56
C LEU A 398 -12.17 10.34 -16.37
N ASP A 399 -11.07 11.09 -16.41
CA ASP A 399 -10.03 11.04 -15.39
C ASP A 399 -10.41 11.83 -14.12
N THR A 400 -9.89 11.41 -12.97
CA THR A 400 -10.11 12.11 -11.69
C THR A 400 -8.82 12.14 -10.87
N VAL A 401 -8.52 13.26 -10.22
CA VAL A 401 -7.46 13.36 -9.22
C VAL A 401 -8.07 13.16 -7.84
N SER A 402 -7.77 12.04 -7.19
CA SER A 402 -8.11 11.83 -5.78
C SER A 402 -7.09 12.53 -4.89
N VAL A 403 -7.54 13.37 -3.96
CA VAL A 403 -6.69 14.14 -3.06
C VAL A 403 -7.01 13.69 -1.64
N THR A 404 -6.13 12.91 -1.03
CA THR A 404 -6.50 12.09 0.14
C THR A 404 -5.49 12.16 1.28
N GLY A 405 -5.94 11.76 2.47
CA GLY A 405 -5.06 11.40 3.58
C GLY A 405 -4.18 10.19 3.28
N ASN A 406 -3.31 9.84 4.23
CA ASN A 406 -2.24 8.85 4.06
C ASN A 406 -2.75 7.42 3.85
N VAL A 407 -3.76 6.99 4.61
CA VAL A 407 -4.33 5.63 4.46
C VAL A 407 -5.04 5.48 3.11
N LEU A 408 -5.90 6.45 2.75
CA LEU A 408 -6.59 6.43 1.46
C LEU A 408 -5.62 6.58 0.28
N ARG A 409 -4.51 7.32 0.42
CA ARG A 409 -3.45 7.34 -0.60
C ARG A 409 -3.04 5.90 -0.90
N ASP A 410 -2.66 5.17 0.14
CA ASP A 410 -2.20 3.79 0.02
C ASP A 410 -3.25 2.89 -0.64
N TYR A 411 -4.51 2.97 -0.17
CA TYR A 411 -5.59 2.11 -0.66
C TYR A 411 -5.93 2.42 -2.12
N LEU A 412 -6.04 3.69 -2.49
CA LEU A 412 -6.44 4.10 -3.84
C LEU A 412 -5.31 3.88 -4.86
N THR A 413 -4.04 3.99 -4.45
CA THR A 413 -2.90 3.71 -5.33
C THR A 413 -2.68 2.21 -5.60
N ASP A 414 -3.32 1.32 -4.86
CA ASP A 414 -3.45 -0.08 -5.26
C ASP A 414 -4.77 -0.34 -6.01
N LEU A 415 -5.88 0.16 -5.48
CA LEU A 415 -7.22 -0.10 -6.03
C LEU A 415 -7.33 0.25 -7.51
N PHE A 416 -7.16 1.53 -7.85
CA PHE A 416 -7.41 1.98 -9.22
C PHE A 416 -6.38 1.40 -10.21
N PRO A 417 -5.08 1.38 -9.91
CA PRO A 417 -4.10 0.75 -10.79
C PRO A 417 -4.31 -0.75 -11.03
N ILE A 418 -4.79 -1.51 -10.04
CA ILE A 418 -5.11 -2.93 -10.24
C ILE A 418 -6.34 -3.08 -11.16
N LEU A 419 -7.33 -2.20 -11.06
CA LEU A 419 -8.48 -2.19 -11.97
C LEU A 419 -8.10 -1.73 -13.39
N GLU A 420 -7.30 -0.67 -13.51
CA GLU A 420 -6.91 -0.01 -14.76
C GLU A 420 -5.81 -0.74 -15.54
N LEU A 421 -4.81 -1.28 -14.82
CA LEU A 421 -3.57 -1.82 -15.40
C LEU A 421 -3.33 -3.30 -15.04
N GLY A 422 -4.18 -3.88 -14.18
CA GLY A 422 -4.04 -5.25 -13.70
C GLY A 422 -2.94 -5.42 -12.64
N THR A 423 -2.26 -4.34 -12.25
CA THR A 423 -1.20 -4.30 -11.24
C THR A 423 -0.91 -2.86 -10.81
N SER A 424 -0.57 -2.67 -9.53
CA SER A 424 -0.07 -1.40 -8.98
C SER A 424 1.45 -1.23 -9.11
N ALA A 425 2.16 -2.20 -9.68
CA ALA A 425 3.61 -2.11 -9.92
C ALA A 425 3.98 -1.21 -11.10
N LYS A 426 2.99 -0.79 -11.92
CA LYS A 426 3.20 -0.01 -13.14
C LYS A 426 2.74 1.44 -12.96
N MET A 427 3.20 2.07 -11.88
CA MET A 427 2.77 3.39 -11.47
C MET A 427 3.95 4.36 -11.37
N LEU A 428 3.66 5.63 -11.62
CA LEU A 428 4.55 6.73 -11.24
C LEU A 428 4.24 7.11 -9.78
N SER A 429 5.20 6.92 -8.89
CA SER A 429 5.13 7.38 -7.51
C SER A 429 6.21 8.43 -7.26
N ILE A 430 5.79 9.70 -7.26
CA ILE A 430 6.67 10.86 -7.15
C ILE A 430 6.42 11.52 -5.80
N VAL A 431 7.50 11.72 -5.04
CA VAL A 431 7.51 12.41 -3.75
C VAL A 431 8.35 13.68 -3.88
N PRO A 432 7.72 14.83 -4.17
CA PRO A 432 8.38 16.13 -4.10
C PRO A 432 8.84 16.37 -2.65
N LEU A 433 10.15 16.40 -2.42
CA LEU A 433 10.66 16.59 -1.08
C LEU A 433 10.47 18.04 -0.66
N LEU A 434 10.07 18.26 0.60
CA LEU A 434 9.87 19.60 1.17
C LEU A 434 11.12 20.50 1.05
N ALA A 435 12.31 19.91 0.95
CA ALA A 435 13.58 20.62 0.76
C ALA A 435 13.92 20.93 -0.72
N GLY A 436 13.02 20.67 -1.67
CA GLY A 436 13.20 20.92 -3.10
C GLY A 436 13.76 19.76 -3.92
N GLY A 437 14.20 18.67 -3.28
CA GLY A 437 14.62 17.45 -3.96
C GLY A 437 13.44 16.63 -4.53
N GLY A 438 13.75 15.54 -5.23
CA GLY A 438 12.76 14.57 -5.72
C GLY A 438 13.11 13.16 -5.23
N LEU A 439 12.10 12.42 -4.80
CA LEU A 439 12.17 10.98 -4.55
C LEU A 439 11.19 10.29 -5.51
N PHE A 440 11.65 9.27 -6.22
CA PHE A 440 10.89 8.57 -7.24
C PHE A 440 10.84 7.08 -6.88
N GLU A 441 9.71 6.65 -6.34
CA GLU A 441 9.49 5.25 -5.99
C GLU A 441 9.11 4.47 -7.26
N THR A 442 9.74 3.31 -7.46
CA THR A 442 9.60 2.52 -8.69
C THR A 442 8.30 1.71 -8.76
N GLY A 443 7.46 1.77 -7.72
CA GLY A 443 6.18 1.07 -7.65
C GLY A 443 5.66 1.04 -6.21
N ALA A 444 4.37 0.72 -6.03
CA ALA A 444 3.72 0.68 -4.72
C ALA A 444 3.71 -0.71 -4.06
N GLY A 445 4.06 -1.77 -4.81
CA GLY A 445 4.01 -3.16 -4.33
C GLY A 445 5.22 -3.60 -3.49
N GLY A 446 5.17 -4.84 -2.98
CA GLY A 446 6.28 -5.47 -2.26
C GLY A 446 7.37 -6.10 -3.15
N SER A 447 8.42 -6.67 -2.54
CA SER A 447 9.58 -7.26 -3.23
C SER A 447 9.37 -8.68 -3.82
N ALA A 448 8.12 -9.13 -3.91
CA ALA A 448 7.68 -10.34 -4.61
C ALA A 448 8.50 -11.63 -4.34
N PRO A 449 8.44 -12.24 -3.14
CA PRO A 449 9.24 -13.43 -2.78
C PRO A 449 9.02 -14.64 -3.71
N LYS A 450 7.82 -14.80 -4.28
CA LYS A 450 7.51 -15.85 -5.27
C LYS A 450 8.26 -15.67 -6.61
N HIS A 451 8.81 -14.49 -6.89
CA HIS A 451 9.65 -14.25 -8.08
C HIS A 451 11.06 -14.80 -7.83
N VAL A 452 11.63 -14.57 -6.65
CA VAL A 452 12.93 -15.11 -6.24
C VAL A 452 12.91 -16.64 -6.24
N GLN A 453 11.83 -17.25 -5.73
CA GLN A 453 11.66 -18.71 -5.78
C GLN A 453 11.69 -19.27 -7.21
N GLN A 454 11.08 -18.58 -8.18
CA GLN A 454 11.11 -19.01 -9.58
C GLN A 454 12.50 -18.83 -10.21
N LEU A 455 13.20 -17.74 -9.87
CA LEU A 455 14.58 -17.53 -10.29
C LEU A 455 15.47 -18.66 -9.77
N GLN A 456 15.39 -18.99 -8.48
CA GLN A 456 16.18 -20.07 -7.88
C GLN A 456 15.83 -21.45 -8.45
N ALA A 457 14.56 -21.72 -8.74
CA ALA A 457 14.11 -23.03 -9.23
C ALA A 457 14.33 -23.24 -10.73
N SER A 458 14.24 -22.18 -11.54
CA SER A 458 14.14 -22.29 -13.00
C SER A 458 14.87 -21.21 -13.80
N ASN A 459 15.72 -20.42 -13.12
CA ASN A 459 16.49 -19.31 -13.68
C ASN A 459 15.62 -18.36 -14.52
N HIS A 460 14.40 -18.07 -14.05
CA HIS A 460 13.44 -17.20 -14.74
C HIS A 460 12.94 -16.12 -13.79
N LEU A 461 13.24 -14.86 -14.09
CA LEU A 461 12.79 -13.73 -13.27
C LEU A 461 11.63 -13.01 -13.96
N ARG A 462 10.40 -13.21 -13.44
CA ARG A 462 9.18 -12.55 -13.95
C ARG A 462 8.88 -11.18 -13.34
N TRP A 463 9.86 -10.56 -12.66
CA TRP A 463 9.74 -9.19 -12.15
C TRP A 463 9.65 -8.20 -13.32
N ASP A 464 8.69 -7.29 -13.31
CA ASP A 464 8.51 -6.28 -14.35
C ASP A 464 9.13 -4.95 -13.89
N SER A 465 10.23 -4.54 -14.51
CA SER A 465 10.98 -3.32 -14.16
C SER A 465 10.41 -2.05 -14.79
N LEU A 466 9.20 -2.08 -15.40
CA LEU A 466 8.60 -0.90 -16.02
C LEU A 466 8.58 0.32 -15.10
N GLY A 467 8.23 0.13 -13.82
CA GLY A 467 8.19 1.22 -12.86
C GLY A 467 9.58 1.80 -12.52
N GLU A 468 10.65 1.01 -12.60
CA GLU A 468 12.03 1.49 -12.50
C GLU A 468 12.38 2.39 -13.69
N PHE A 469 11.95 2.01 -14.89
CA PHE A 469 12.21 2.77 -16.12
C PHE A 469 11.46 4.11 -16.10
N LEU A 470 10.19 4.09 -15.69
CA LEU A 470 9.35 5.27 -15.54
C LEU A 470 9.90 6.23 -14.46
N ALA A 471 10.30 5.70 -13.29
CA ALA A 471 10.89 6.50 -12.23
C ALA A 471 12.24 7.12 -12.66
N LEU A 472 13.05 6.40 -13.44
CA LEU A 472 14.30 6.93 -13.99
C LEU A 472 14.04 8.06 -14.98
N ALA A 473 13.08 7.91 -15.89
CA ALA A 473 12.71 8.96 -16.85
C ALA A 473 12.30 10.24 -16.13
N VAL A 474 11.36 10.14 -15.20
CA VAL A 474 10.87 11.30 -14.42
C VAL A 474 11.95 11.91 -13.53
N SER A 475 12.85 11.10 -12.97
CA SER A 475 14.01 11.60 -12.21
C SER A 475 14.93 12.47 -13.07
N ILE A 476 15.18 12.05 -14.31
CA ILE A 476 16.01 12.82 -15.26
C ILE A 476 15.25 14.08 -15.74
N GLU A 477 13.93 14.02 -15.92
CA GLU A 477 13.09 15.20 -16.22
C GLU A 477 13.16 16.23 -15.09
N ASP A 478 12.95 15.81 -13.84
CA ASP A 478 13.01 16.68 -12.66
C ASP A 478 14.40 17.32 -12.53
N LEU A 479 15.47 16.56 -12.75
CA LEU A 479 16.83 17.09 -12.80
C LEU A 479 16.97 18.12 -13.94
N ALA A 480 16.47 17.82 -15.13
CA ALA A 480 16.56 18.68 -16.30
C ALA A 480 15.83 20.01 -16.06
N GLU A 481 14.63 19.99 -15.48
CA GLU A 481 13.86 21.19 -15.15
C GLU A 481 14.55 22.02 -14.07
N LYS A 482 14.91 21.40 -12.93
CA LYS A 482 15.52 22.10 -11.79
C LYS A 482 16.87 22.73 -12.10
N THR A 483 17.64 22.12 -13.01
CA THR A 483 18.98 22.59 -13.39
C THR A 483 19.03 23.26 -14.76
N SER A 484 17.90 23.35 -15.47
CA SER A 484 17.84 23.80 -16.86
C SER A 484 18.80 23.04 -17.79
N ASN A 485 18.98 21.73 -17.56
CA ASN A 485 19.92 20.89 -18.31
C ASN A 485 19.26 20.28 -19.56
N ALA A 486 19.48 20.94 -20.71
CA ALA A 486 18.94 20.52 -22.00
C ALA A 486 19.38 19.11 -22.44
N LYS A 487 20.57 18.65 -22.05
CA LYS A 487 21.05 17.30 -22.39
C LYS A 487 20.30 16.24 -21.59
N ALA A 488 20.04 16.49 -20.30
CA ALA A 488 19.22 15.61 -19.48
C ALA A 488 17.79 15.51 -20.04
N ALA A 489 17.20 16.61 -20.50
CA ALA A 489 15.88 16.59 -21.15
C ALA A 489 15.85 15.67 -22.38
N VAL A 490 16.89 15.70 -23.24
CA VAL A 490 17.00 14.79 -24.40
C VAL A 490 17.11 13.32 -23.96
N VAL A 491 17.87 13.05 -22.89
CA VAL A 491 18.05 11.69 -22.36
C VAL A 491 16.72 11.14 -21.81
N ALA A 492 15.95 11.97 -21.10
CA ALA A 492 14.62 11.63 -20.62
C ALA A 492 13.62 11.40 -21.76
N ASP A 493 13.54 12.31 -22.74
CA ASP A 493 12.70 12.18 -23.93
C ASP A 493 12.95 10.83 -24.64
N ALA A 494 14.23 10.51 -24.89
CA ALA A 494 14.61 9.27 -25.55
C ALA A 494 14.30 8.02 -24.69
N LEU A 495 14.37 8.13 -23.36
CA LEU A 495 13.98 7.03 -22.46
C LEU A 495 12.47 6.81 -22.52
N ASN A 496 11.66 7.88 -22.52
CA ASN A 496 10.21 7.79 -22.70
C ASN A 496 9.83 7.14 -24.04
N ASP A 497 10.50 7.52 -25.13
CA ASP A 497 10.33 6.88 -26.44
C ASP A 497 10.67 5.37 -26.39
N GLY A 498 11.77 5.02 -25.72
CA GLY A 498 12.19 3.65 -25.50
C GLY A 498 11.18 2.83 -24.69
N ILE A 499 10.65 3.39 -23.60
CA ILE A 499 9.58 2.79 -22.78
C ILE A 499 8.30 2.60 -23.60
N GLY A 500 7.91 3.61 -24.39
CA GLY A 500 6.75 3.53 -25.27
C GLY A 500 6.86 2.39 -26.29
N LYS A 501 8.04 2.24 -26.91
CA LYS A 501 8.33 1.15 -27.85
C LYS A 501 8.36 -0.22 -27.16
N LEU A 502 8.94 -0.33 -25.96
CA LEU A 502 8.92 -1.55 -25.14
C LEU A 502 7.49 -2.06 -24.89
N LEU A 503 6.59 -1.15 -24.55
CA LEU A 503 5.18 -1.43 -24.31
C LEU A 503 4.43 -1.80 -25.59
N ALA A 504 4.67 -1.05 -26.68
CA ALA A 504 4.04 -1.29 -27.98
C ALA A 504 4.39 -2.67 -28.54
N GLU A 505 5.66 -3.07 -28.43
CA GLU A 505 6.20 -4.36 -28.90
C GLU A 505 6.00 -5.52 -27.90
N ASN A 506 5.29 -5.26 -26.79
CA ASN A 506 4.99 -6.24 -25.74
C ASN A 506 6.23 -6.97 -25.19
N LYS A 507 7.31 -6.21 -24.96
CA LYS A 507 8.60 -6.73 -24.48
C LYS A 507 8.74 -6.73 -22.95
N SER A 508 7.63 -6.65 -22.22
CA SER A 508 7.60 -6.91 -20.77
C SER A 508 7.81 -8.40 -20.45
N PRO A 509 8.35 -8.73 -19.26
CA PRO A 509 8.61 -10.11 -18.83
C PRO A 509 7.36 -10.99 -18.87
N LYS A 510 7.55 -12.23 -19.33
CA LYS A 510 6.52 -13.27 -19.35
C LYS A 510 6.65 -14.14 -18.10
N ARG A 511 5.57 -14.85 -17.75
CA ARG A 511 5.51 -15.59 -16.47
C ARG A 511 6.15 -16.98 -16.52
N LYS A 512 6.24 -17.60 -17.70
CA LYS A 512 6.68 -18.99 -17.85
C LYS A 512 8.18 -19.06 -18.17
N PRO A 513 8.94 -19.98 -17.54
CA PRO A 513 10.33 -20.26 -17.91
C PRO A 513 10.48 -20.52 -19.41
N GLY A 514 11.60 -20.07 -19.98
CA GLY A 514 11.92 -20.20 -21.41
C GLY A 514 11.28 -19.14 -22.31
N LEU A 515 10.46 -18.25 -21.75
CA LEU A 515 9.98 -17.03 -22.43
C LEU A 515 10.82 -15.82 -22.00
N LEU A 516 10.65 -14.69 -22.67
CA LEU A 516 11.31 -13.42 -22.32
C LEU A 516 11.07 -13.09 -20.84
N ASP A 517 12.13 -12.82 -20.09
CA ASP A 517 12.07 -12.52 -18.66
C ASP A 517 12.55 -11.08 -18.37
N ASN A 518 12.78 -10.74 -17.11
CA ASN A 518 13.26 -9.43 -16.67
C ASN A 518 14.51 -8.96 -17.44
N ARG A 519 15.53 -9.83 -17.56
CA ARG A 519 16.80 -9.49 -18.23
C ARG A 519 16.59 -9.22 -19.72
N GLY A 520 15.72 -10.00 -20.36
CA GLY A 520 15.29 -9.76 -21.74
C GLY A 520 14.60 -8.41 -21.92
N SER A 521 13.74 -8.00 -20.98
CA SER A 521 13.09 -6.69 -21.04
C SER A 521 14.08 -5.52 -20.88
N HIS A 522 15.11 -5.68 -20.03
CA HIS A 522 16.19 -4.70 -19.88
C HIS A 522 17.01 -4.55 -21.15
N PHE A 523 17.33 -5.66 -21.84
CA PHE A 523 17.97 -5.62 -23.16
C PHE A 523 17.13 -4.82 -24.17
N TYR A 524 15.83 -5.11 -24.28
CA TYR A 524 14.97 -4.38 -25.22
C TYR A 524 14.86 -2.89 -24.89
N LEU A 525 14.79 -2.53 -23.60
CA LEU A 525 14.84 -1.12 -23.21
C LEU A 525 16.15 -0.47 -23.65
N ALA A 526 17.30 -1.11 -23.41
CA ALA A 526 18.60 -0.59 -23.83
C ALA A 526 18.68 -0.41 -25.35
N LEU A 527 18.16 -1.37 -26.12
CA LEU A 527 18.06 -1.29 -27.58
C LEU A 527 17.21 -0.08 -28.02
N TYR A 528 15.99 0.04 -27.50
CA TYR A 528 15.06 1.10 -27.91
C TYR A 528 15.50 2.49 -27.44
N TRP A 529 16.11 2.58 -26.26
CA TRP A 529 16.65 3.84 -25.75
C TRP A 529 17.87 4.29 -26.55
N ALA A 530 18.81 3.38 -26.86
CA ALA A 530 19.96 3.70 -27.71
C ALA A 530 19.52 4.13 -29.12
N ASP A 531 18.53 3.46 -29.70
CA ASP A 531 17.90 3.80 -30.98
C ASP A 531 17.29 5.22 -30.95
N ALA A 532 16.50 5.55 -29.91
CA ALA A 532 15.94 6.89 -29.74
C ALA A 532 17.03 7.96 -29.55
N MET A 533 18.06 7.66 -28.73
CA MET A 533 19.21 8.55 -28.52
C MET A 533 20.00 8.81 -29.80
N ALA A 534 20.17 7.80 -30.67
CA ALA A 534 20.88 7.92 -31.93
C ALA A 534 20.10 8.70 -32.99
N ASN A 535 18.76 8.68 -32.94
CA ASN A 535 17.89 9.27 -33.95
C ASN A 535 17.32 10.65 -33.58
N GLN A 536 17.41 11.08 -32.32
CA GLN A 536 17.00 12.44 -31.94
C GLN A 536 17.88 13.52 -32.57
N VAL A 537 17.30 14.71 -32.80
CA VAL A 537 17.94 15.83 -33.50
C VAL A 537 18.28 17.03 -32.60
N LYS A 538 17.89 16.97 -31.32
CA LYS A 538 18.05 18.07 -30.35
C LYS A 538 19.49 18.19 -29.84
N ALA A 539 20.26 17.09 -29.80
CA ALA A 539 21.65 17.04 -29.36
C ALA A 539 22.49 16.12 -30.28
N PRO A 540 22.99 16.62 -31.43
CA PRO A 540 23.71 15.81 -32.43
C PRO A 540 24.94 15.07 -31.89
N GLU A 541 25.62 15.64 -30.90
CA GLU A 541 26.77 15.02 -30.26
C GLU A 541 26.39 13.77 -29.43
N LEU A 542 25.22 13.79 -28.79
CA LEU A 542 24.69 12.61 -28.09
C LEU A 542 24.23 11.57 -29.10
N ALA A 543 23.58 11.98 -30.18
CA ALA A 543 23.19 11.08 -31.27
C ALA A 543 24.41 10.33 -31.85
N ALA A 544 25.48 11.06 -32.18
CA ALA A 544 26.71 10.47 -32.69
C ALA A 544 27.36 9.49 -31.68
N LYS A 545 27.30 9.80 -30.38
CA LYS A 545 27.85 8.93 -29.31
C LYS A 545 27.07 7.62 -29.18
N PHE A 546 25.74 7.64 -29.29
CA PHE A 546 24.90 6.45 -29.11
C PHE A 546 24.72 5.62 -30.39
N ALA A 547 24.96 6.19 -31.57
CA ALA A 547 24.80 5.50 -32.85
C ALA A 547 25.55 4.15 -32.97
N PRO A 548 26.83 4.01 -32.54
CA PRO A 548 27.52 2.71 -32.58
C PRO A 548 26.86 1.66 -31.70
N ALA A 549 26.44 2.03 -30.48
CA ALA A 549 25.79 1.10 -29.56
C ALA A 549 24.41 0.68 -30.06
N ALA A 550 23.62 1.61 -30.61
CA ALA A 550 22.32 1.30 -31.21
C ALA A 550 22.46 0.29 -32.36
N ALA A 551 23.44 0.49 -33.25
CA ALA A 551 23.72 -0.43 -34.35
C ALA A 551 24.18 -1.82 -33.86
N LEU A 552 25.04 -1.87 -32.84
CA LEU A 552 25.52 -3.14 -32.28
C LEU A 552 24.43 -3.91 -31.54
N LEU A 553 23.58 -3.24 -30.76
CA LEU A 553 22.44 -3.87 -30.08
C LEU A 553 21.45 -4.46 -31.09
N ALA A 554 21.13 -3.71 -32.15
CA ALA A 554 20.21 -4.17 -33.20
C ALA A 554 20.80 -5.36 -33.98
N ALA A 555 22.09 -5.30 -34.35
CA ALA A 555 22.75 -6.35 -35.12
C ALA A 555 22.95 -7.66 -34.33
N ASN A 556 22.93 -7.61 -33.00
CA ASN A 556 23.17 -8.76 -32.12
C ASN A 556 21.92 -9.19 -31.32
N GLU A 557 20.72 -8.75 -31.70
CA GLU A 557 19.48 -9.07 -30.96
C GLU A 557 19.31 -10.57 -30.70
N GLU A 558 19.34 -11.39 -31.76
CA GLU A 558 19.15 -12.84 -31.66
C GLU A 558 20.19 -13.49 -30.73
N ARG A 559 21.47 -13.15 -30.93
CA ARG A 559 22.57 -13.67 -30.11
C ARG A 559 22.44 -13.26 -28.63
N ILE A 560 22.07 -12.02 -28.35
CA ILE A 560 21.88 -11.56 -26.97
C ILE A 560 20.72 -12.33 -26.32
N LEU A 561 19.60 -12.51 -27.03
CA LEU A 561 18.46 -13.28 -26.52
C LEU A 561 18.81 -14.75 -26.26
N GLU A 562 19.60 -15.38 -27.13
CA GLU A 562 20.11 -16.73 -26.91
C GLU A 562 20.99 -16.81 -25.65
N GLU A 563 21.93 -15.87 -25.48
CA GLU A 563 22.81 -15.81 -24.31
C GLU A 563 22.02 -15.54 -23.02
N LEU A 564 20.97 -14.70 -23.05
CA LEU A 564 20.10 -14.44 -21.91
C LEU A 564 19.20 -15.63 -21.55
N ALA A 565 18.85 -16.47 -22.53
CA ALA A 565 18.03 -17.66 -22.30
C ALA A 565 18.83 -18.83 -21.71
N VAL A 566 20.18 -18.76 -21.68
CA VAL A 566 21.04 -19.83 -21.15
C VAL A 566 20.65 -20.18 -19.71
N GLY A 567 20.42 -21.47 -19.47
CA GLY A 567 20.03 -21.99 -18.16
C GLY A 567 18.56 -21.76 -17.80
N SER A 568 17.73 -21.19 -18.68
CA SER A 568 16.27 -21.19 -18.51
C SER A 568 15.80 -22.64 -18.28
N HIS A 569 14.95 -22.86 -17.27
CA HIS A 569 14.52 -24.17 -16.76
C HIS A 569 15.50 -24.92 -15.85
N ALA A 570 16.66 -24.36 -15.52
CA ALA A 570 17.58 -24.94 -14.54
C ALA A 570 17.59 -24.13 -13.23
N PRO A 571 17.90 -24.74 -12.09
CA PRO A 571 18.10 -24.00 -10.84
C PRO A 571 19.23 -22.97 -10.96
N ALA A 572 19.04 -21.80 -10.35
CA ALA A 572 20.06 -20.75 -10.27
C ALA A 572 20.50 -20.58 -8.81
N ASP A 573 21.81 -20.65 -8.56
CA ASP A 573 22.39 -20.42 -7.24
C ASP A 573 22.87 -18.97 -7.13
N ILE A 574 22.14 -18.17 -6.34
CA ILE A 574 22.49 -16.78 -6.00
C ILE A 574 23.21 -16.67 -4.64
N GLY A 575 23.58 -17.79 -4.02
CA GLY A 575 24.36 -17.82 -2.78
C GLY A 575 23.65 -17.33 -1.52
N GLY A 576 22.33 -17.16 -1.55
CA GLY A 576 21.54 -16.72 -0.39
C GLY A 576 20.10 -16.32 -0.73
N TYR A 577 19.43 -15.66 0.21
CA TYR A 577 18.07 -15.13 0.04
C TYR A 577 17.99 -13.66 0.46
N TYR A 578 18.03 -13.37 1.77
CA TYR A 578 18.07 -11.99 2.28
C TYR A 578 19.43 -11.30 2.03
N LYS A 579 20.50 -12.10 2.02
CA LYS A 579 21.86 -11.66 1.68
C LYS A 579 22.43 -12.66 0.68
N VAL A 580 22.48 -12.24 -0.58
CA VAL A 580 23.01 -13.03 -1.70
C VAL A 580 24.53 -12.91 -1.79
N ASP A 581 25.16 -13.85 -2.48
CA ASP A 581 26.55 -13.70 -2.92
C ASP A 581 26.58 -12.82 -4.17
N ALA A 582 27.31 -11.70 -4.12
CA ALA A 582 27.29 -10.70 -5.17
C ALA A 582 27.82 -11.23 -6.52
N ALA A 583 28.90 -12.04 -6.49
CA ALA A 583 29.49 -12.58 -7.71
C ALA A 583 28.55 -13.58 -8.39
N LYS A 584 27.92 -14.46 -7.60
CA LYS A 584 26.92 -15.41 -8.11
C LYS A 584 25.68 -14.69 -8.65
N ALA A 585 25.20 -13.67 -7.95
CA ALA A 585 24.06 -12.88 -8.41
C ALA A 585 24.39 -12.16 -9.73
N ASP A 586 25.58 -11.57 -9.87
CA ASP A 586 26.02 -10.91 -11.11
C ASP A 586 26.08 -11.89 -12.29
N GLU A 587 26.62 -13.09 -12.09
CA GLU A 587 26.68 -14.13 -13.13
C GLU A 587 25.28 -14.52 -13.62
N VAL A 588 24.34 -14.70 -12.69
CA VAL A 588 22.94 -15.04 -13.01
C VAL A 588 22.20 -13.87 -13.68
N MET A 589 22.46 -12.63 -13.24
CA MET A 589 21.73 -11.45 -13.73
C MET A 589 22.30 -10.87 -15.02
N ARG A 590 23.57 -11.12 -15.34
CA ARG A 590 24.26 -10.59 -16.53
C ARG A 590 24.93 -11.68 -17.38
N PRO A 591 24.21 -12.74 -17.82
CA PRO A 591 24.82 -13.88 -18.50
C PRO A 591 25.26 -13.58 -19.95
N SER A 592 24.73 -12.53 -20.59
CA SER A 592 25.09 -12.16 -21.96
C SER A 592 26.39 -11.35 -22.01
N GLN A 593 27.47 -12.01 -22.42
CA GLN A 593 28.77 -11.38 -22.66
C GLN A 593 28.69 -10.34 -23.79
N THR A 594 27.87 -10.59 -24.82
CA THR A 594 27.71 -9.66 -25.94
C THR A 594 27.04 -8.37 -25.48
N LEU A 595 25.96 -8.45 -24.70
CA LEU A 595 25.31 -7.28 -24.13
C LEU A 595 26.25 -6.52 -23.19
N ASN A 596 26.93 -7.22 -22.30
CA ASN A 596 27.88 -6.61 -21.36
C ASN A 596 28.97 -5.82 -22.10
N ALA A 597 29.57 -6.40 -23.15
CA ALA A 597 30.61 -5.73 -23.93
C ALA A 597 30.11 -4.45 -24.63
N ILE A 598 28.88 -4.45 -25.15
CA ILE A 598 28.30 -3.26 -25.79
C ILE A 598 28.07 -2.15 -24.75
N ILE A 599 27.49 -2.48 -23.58
CA ILE A 599 27.27 -1.50 -22.51
C ILE A 599 28.60 -0.95 -21.97
N ASP A 600 29.61 -1.80 -21.77
CA ASP A 600 30.93 -1.37 -21.28
C ASP A 600 31.65 -0.47 -22.30
N SER A 601 31.42 -0.65 -23.60
CA SER A 601 31.97 0.25 -24.64
C SER A 601 31.47 1.70 -24.49
N LEU A 602 30.25 1.91 -23.99
CA LEU A 602 29.73 3.25 -23.71
C LEU A 602 30.40 3.87 -22.48
N ARG A 603 30.88 3.07 -21.52
CA ARG A 603 31.53 3.57 -20.30
C ARG A 603 32.96 4.05 -20.54
N ASN A 604 33.70 3.36 -21.41
CA ASN A 604 35.12 3.64 -21.64
C ASN A 604 35.39 4.99 -22.34
N ASP A 605 34.37 5.56 -23.00
CA ASP A 605 34.40 6.92 -23.59
C ASP A 605 33.60 7.96 -22.77
N SER A 606 33.24 7.64 -21.51
CA SER A 606 32.36 8.48 -20.69
C SER A 606 33.05 9.07 -19.46
N VAL A 607 33.37 10.36 -19.54
CA VAL A 607 33.32 11.26 -18.37
C VAL A 607 31.85 11.65 -18.20
N PHE A 608 31.13 11.03 -17.28
CA PHE A 608 29.74 11.40 -16.97
C PHE A 608 29.74 12.46 -15.87
N ILE A 609 29.24 13.65 -16.22
CA ILE A 609 28.98 14.80 -15.35
C ILE A 609 30.28 15.45 -14.85
N ASP A 610 30.42 16.73 -15.20
CA ASP A 610 31.51 17.64 -14.86
C ASP A 610 32.27 17.27 -13.56
N ASP A 611 33.46 16.69 -13.68
CA ASP A 611 34.44 16.54 -12.58
C ASP A 611 34.87 17.90 -11.98
N ALA A 612 34.35 19.01 -12.53
CA ALA A 612 34.57 20.37 -12.08
C ALA A 612 33.46 20.95 -11.17
N ASP A 613 32.34 20.26 -10.90
CA ASP A 613 31.32 20.74 -9.95
C ASP A 613 31.60 20.24 -8.51
N PRO A 614 31.94 21.11 -7.55
CA PRO A 614 32.23 20.73 -6.16
C PRO A 614 31.07 20.04 -5.43
N ILE A 615 29.84 20.14 -5.94
CA ILE A 615 28.64 19.62 -5.26
C ILE A 615 28.56 18.09 -5.36
N ALA A 616 29.14 17.47 -6.40
CA ALA A 616 29.12 16.01 -6.57
C ALA A 616 30.00 15.23 -5.56
N ARG A 617 30.89 15.90 -4.82
CA ARG A 617 31.75 15.26 -3.80
C ARG A 617 31.12 15.16 -2.40
N ALA A 618 29.91 15.65 -2.20
CA ALA A 618 29.28 15.75 -0.88
C ALA A 618 27.91 15.04 -0.75
N ALA A 619 27.59 14.11 -1.64
CA ALA A 619 26.42 13.23 -1.52
C ALA A 619 26.84 11.80 -1.13
#